data_AF-A0A2E2YCN4-F1
#
_entry.id   AF-A0A2E2YCN4-F1
#
_cell.length_a   1.000
_cell.length_b   1.000
_cell.length_c   1.000
_cell.angle_alpha   90.00
_cell.angle_beta   90.00
_cell.angle_gamma   90.00
#
_symmetry.space_group_name_H-M   'P 1'
#
loop_
_entity.id
_entity.type
_entity.pdbx_description
1 polymer ?
#
loop_
_entity_poly.entity_id
_entity_poly.type
_entity_poly.pdbx_seq_one_letter_code
_entity_poly.pdbx_strand_id
1 'polypeptide(L)'
;MNNRRFWAKGIKWIIAPPLTLFMVIFSISNKQNIEIFFWPLPWALEIPVYLFSLIVLVSGFLFGYVVGWGRAIFRYYVKTKEQPKALR
;
A
#
# COMPACT_ATOMS: atom_id res chain seq x y z
N MET A 1 -26.03 3.74 -18.32
CA MET A 1 -25.34 3.35 -17.06
C MET A 1 -23.83 3.40 -17.30
N ASN A 2 -23.07 4.23 -16.56
CA ASN A 2 -21.67 4.55 -16.91
C ASN A 2 -20.71 3.36 -16.65
N ASN A 3 -20.26 2.69 -17.72
CA ASN A 3 -19.37 1.51 -17.65
C ASN A 3 -18.11 1.75 -16.81
N ARG A 4 -17.56 2.97 -16.74
CA ARG A 4 -16.34 3.26 -15.97
C ARG A 4 -16.43 2.90 -14.48
N ARG A 5 -17.63 2.99 -13.89
CA ARG A 5 -17.87 2.62 -12.49
C ARG A 5 -18.00 1.11 -12.29
N PHE A 6 -18.41 0.39 -13.33
CA PHE A 6 -18.53 -1.08 -13.33
C PHE A 6 -17.16 -1.76 -13.46
N TRP A 7 -16.31 -1.29 -14.39
CA TRP A 7 -14.94 -1.78 -14.57
C TRP A 7 -14.05 -1.55 -13.35
N ALA A 8 -14.13 -0.37 -12.72
CA ALA A 8 -13.35 -0.06 -11.52
C ALA A 8 -13.74 -0.92 -10.30
N LYS A 9 -15.01 -1.37 -10.23
CA LYS A 9 -15.45 -2.32 -9.20
C LYS A 9 -14.99 -3.73 -9.53
N GLY A 10 -15.12 -4.17 -10.79
CA GLY A 10 -14.74 -5.53 -11.21
C GLY A 10 -13.26 -5.87 -11.02
N ILE A 11 -12.36 -4.90 -11.25
CA ILE A 11 -10.91 -5.11 -11.10
C ILE A 11 -10.52 -5.54 -9.68
N LYS A 12 -11.14 -4.97 -8.64
CA LYS A 12 -10.84 -5.35 -7.25
C LYS A 12 -11.19 -6.80 -6.95
N TRP A 13 -12.30 -7.28 -7.52
CA TRP A 13 -12.78 -8.65 -7.32
C TRP A 13 -11.93 -9.70 -8.04
N ILE A 14 -11.18 -9.31 -9.07
CA ILE A 14 -10.26 -10.20 -9.78
C ILE A 14 -8.90 -10.26 -9.08
N ILE A 15 -8.41 -9.13 -8.57
CA ILE A 15 -7.05 -9.05 -7.99
C ILE A 15 -7.02 -9.52 -6.52
N ALA A 16 -8.04 -9.20 -5.73
CA ALA A 16 -8.01 -9.47 -4.29
C ALA A 16 -7.94 -10.97 -3.95
N PRO A 17 -8.73 -11.88 -4.56
CA PRO A 17 -8.67 -13.29 -4.19
C PRO A 17 -7.33 -13.97 -4.51
N PRO A 18 -6.73 -13.81 -5.71
CA PRO A 18 -5.41 -14.36 -6.00
C PRO A 18 -4.32 -13.78 -5.09
N LEU A 19 -4.37 -12.49 -4.79
CA LEU A 19 -3.42 -11.85 -3.88
C LEU A 19 -3.51 -12.42 -2.46
N THR A 20 -4.73 -12.56 -1.93
CA THR A 20 -4.96 -13.18 -0.62
C THR A 20 -4.51 -14.64 -0.60
N LEU A 21 -4.82 -15.41 -1.64
CA LEU A 21 -4.38 -16.80 -1.75
C LEU A 21 -2.86 -16.91 -1.77
N PHE A 22 -2.19 -16.03 -2.53
CA PHE A 22 -0.73 -15.93 -2.54
C PHE A 22 -0.17 -15.63 -1.15
N MET A 23 -0.73 -14.66 -0.42
CA MET A 23 -0.30 -14.32 0.95
C MET A 23 -0.44 -15.50 1.90
N VAL A 24 -1.53 -16.28 1.79
CA VAL A 24 -1.75 -17.47 2.61
C VAL A 24 -0.71 -18.56 2.31
N ILE A 25 -0.53 -18.91 1.03
CA ILE A 25 0.45 -19.93 0.62
C ILE A 25 1.87 -19.51 1.01
N PHE A 26 2.22 -18.24 0.79
CA PHE A 26 3.49 -17.67 1.18
C PHE A 26 3.71 -17.79 2.69
N SER A 27 2.70 -17.47 3.50
CA SER A 27 2.78 -17.55 4.97
C SER A 27 2.95 -18.97 5.48
N ILE A 28 2.23 -19.93 4.88
CA ILE A 28 2.36 -21.35 5.23
C ILE A 28 3.76 -21.88 4.89
N SER A 29 4.30 -21.46 3.74
CA SER A 29 5.58 -21.97 3.23
C SER A 29 6.80 -21.32 3.87
N ASN A 30 6.68 -20.11 4.42
CA ASN A 30 7.80 -19.30 4.89
C ASN A 30 7.77 -19.04 6.40
N LYS A 31 7.59 -20.11 7.20
CA LYS A 31 7.59 -20.05 8.68
C LYS A 31 8.98 -20.01 9.32
N GLN A 32 10.04 -20.17 8.53
CA GLN A 32 11.41 -20.08 9.02
C GLN A 32 11.67 -18.72 9.67
N ASN A 33 12.40 -18.71 10.77
CA ASN A 33 12.80 -17.47 11.43
C ASN A 33 14.00 -16.85 10.71
N ILE A 34 13.99 -15.52 10.61
CA ILE A 34 15.15 -14.71 10.23
C ILE A 34 15.55 -13.86 11.41
N GLU A 35 16.84 -13.57 11.49
CA GLU A 35 17.42 -12.65 12.46
C GLU A 35 17.69 -11.31 11.79
N ILE A 36 17.12 -10.24 12.33
CA ILE A 36 17.25 -8.87 11.82
C ILE A 36 18.14 -8.09 12.78
N PHE A 37 19.34 -7.75 12.33
CA PHE A 37 20.28 -6.92 13.08
C PHE A 37 20.05 -5.44 12.81
N PHE A 38 19.84 -4.67 13.87
CA PHE A 38 19.58 -3.23 13.79
C PHE A 38 20.87 -2.43 13.92
N TRP A 39 21.71 -2.40 12.89
CA TRP A 39 22.92 -1.57 12.96
C TRP A 39 22.59 -0.06 13.02
N PRO A 40 23.28 0.76 13.85
CA PRO A 40 24.44 0.43 14.71
C PRO A 40 24.09 -0.11 16.12
N LEU A 41 22.81 -0.28 16.43
CA LEU A 41 22.38 -0.81 17.73
C LEU A 41 22.72 -2.31 17.85
N PRO A 42 23.11 -2.79 19.05
CA PRO A 42 23.43 -4.19 19.29
C PRO A 42 22.16 -5.02 19.54
N TRP A 43 21.08 -4.78 18.78
CA TRP A 43 19.81 -5.48 18.91
C TRP A 43 19.58 -6.38 17.70
N ALA A 44 19.09 -7.58 17.98
CA ALA A 44 18.65 -8.55 16.99
C ALA A 44 17.19 -8.90 17.26
N LEU A 45 16.39 -9.00 16.21
CA LEU A 45 15.00 -9.43 16.28
C LEU A 45 14.84 -10.70 15.45
N GLU A 46 14.40 -11.77 16.09
CA GLU A 46 14.02 -13.01 15.42
C GLU A 46 12.53 -13.01 15.12
N ILE A 47 12.17 -13.08 13.84
CA ILE A 47 10.79 -13.19 13.40
C ILE A 47 10.66 -14.12 12.19
N PRO A 48 9.50 -14.76 11.97
CA PRO A 48 9.26 -15.53 10.77
C PRO A 48 9.37 -14.67 9.50
N VAL A 49 9.95 -15.21 8.42
CA VAL A 49 10.06 -14.55 7.11
C VAL A 49 8.71 -13.98 6.67
N TYR A 50 7.65 -14.78 6.78
CA TYR A 50 6.34 -14.35 6.31
C TYR A 50 5.89 -13.06 6.99
N LEU A 51 6.14 -12.92 8.30
CA LEU A 51 5.68 -11.78 9.07
C LEU A 51 6.44 -10.52 8.64
N PHE A 52 7.76 -10.62 8.51
CA PHE A 52 8.60 -9.52 8.04
C PHE A 52 8.17 -9.04 6.65
N SER A 53 8.05 -9.96 5.69
CA SER A 53 7.67 -9.61 4.32
C SER A 53 6.27 -8.99 4.23
N LEU A 54 5.30 -9.48 5.00
CA LEU A 54 3.96 -8.91 5.04
C LEU A 54 3.95 -7.50 5.63
N ILE A 55 4.73 -7.23 6.69
CA ILE A 55 4.88 -5.90 7.26
C ILE A 55 5.45 -4.94 6.21
N VAL A 56 6.54 -5.31 5.55
CA VAL A 56 7.16 -4.48 4.49
C VAL A 56 6.17 -4.17 3.37
N LEU A 57 5.40 -5.17 2.93
CA LEU A 57 4.39 -5.02 1.90
C LEU A 57 3.29 -4.03 2.32
N VAL A 58 2.75 -4.19 3.53
CA VAL A 58 1.70 -3.31 4.06
C VAL A 58 2.23 -1.89 4.24
N SER A 59 3.44 -1.73 4.77
CA SER A 59 4.09 -0.43 4.91
C SER A 59 4.27 0.26 3.55
N GLY A 60 4.72 -0.47 2.52
CA GLY A 60 4.85 0.06 1.16
C GLY A 60 3.50 0.48 0.56
N PHE A 61 2.45 -0.31 0.78
CA PHE A 61 1.09 0.03 0.34
C PHE A 61 0.56 1.30 1.02
N LEU A 62 0.70 1.39 2.35
CA LEU A 62 0.29 2.57 3.11
C LEU A 62 1.07 3.82 2.68
N PHE A 63 2.38 3.69 2.49
CA PHE A 63 3.22 4.78 1.97
C PHE A 63 2.75 5.26 0.60
N GLY A 64 2.51 4.33 -0.33
CA GLY A 64 1.97 4.64 -1.66
C GLY A 64 0.62 5.36 -1.59
N TYR A 65 -0.27 4.94 -0.67
CA TYR A 65 -1.54 5.60 -0.44
C TYR A 65 -1.37 7.04 0.06
N VAL A 66 -0.51 7.27 1.05
CA VAL A 66 -0.22 8.60 1.60
C VAL A 66 0.38 9.52 0.53
N VAL A 67 1.37 9.04 -0.23
CA VAL A 67 1.98 9.80 -1.33
C VAL A 67 0.95 10.13 -2.42
N GLY A 68 0.12 9.16 -2.80
CA GLY A 68 -0.94 9.35 -3.78
C GLY A 68 -1.97 10.39 -3.35
N TRP A 69 -2.38 10.36 -2.08
CA TRP A 69 -3.31 11.33 -1.51
C TRP A 69 -2.69 12.73 -1.40
N GLY A 70 -1.45 12.83 -0.92
CA GLY A 70 -0.71 14.11 -0.88
C GLY A 70 -0.63 14.78 -2.26
N ARG A 71 -0.41 13.99 -3.32
CA ARG A 71 -0.43 14.49 -4.71
C ARG A 71 -1.80 14.97 -5.18
N ALA A 72 -2.88 14.37 -4.70
CA ALA A 72 -4.24 14.83 -4.99
C ALA A 72 -4.55 16.14 -4.28
N ILE A 73 -4.17 16.24 -3.00
CA ILE A 73 -4.29 17.45 -2.19
C ILE A 73 -3.48 18.60 -2.78
N PHE A 74 -2.21 18.37 -3.12
CA PHE A 74 -1.35 19.39 -3.71
C PHE A 74 -1.95 19.96 -5.00
N ARG A 75 -2.44 19.08 -5.90
CA ARG A 75 -3.13 19.49 -7.12
C ARG A 75 -4.40 20.29 -6.85
N TYR A 76 -5.13 19.97 -5.78
CA TYR A 76 -6.28 20.75 -5.35
C TYR A 76 -5.87 22.17 -4.94
N TYR A 77 -4.88 22.32 -4.05
CA TYR A 77 -4.41 23.63 -3.59
C TYR A 77 -3.88 24.53 -4.71
N VAL A 78 -3.10 24.00 -5.64
CA VAL A 78 -2.57 24.77 -6.78
C VAL A 78 -3.72 25.25 -7.68
N LYS A 79 -4.66 24.36 -8.02
CA LYS A 79 -5.81 24.71 -8.87
C LYS A 79 -6.70 25.79 -8.24
N THR A 80 -6.89 25.77 -6.92
CA THR A 80 -7.72 26.77 -6.25
C THR A 80 -7.07 28.16 -6.19
N LYS A 81 -5.73 28.24 -6.17
CA LYS A 81 -5.03 29.54 -6.24
C LYS A 81 -5.05 30.18 -7.63
N GLU A 82 -5.14 29.37 -8.68
CA GLU A 82 -5.14 29.84 -10.08
C GLU A 82 -6.54 30.25 -10.58
N GLN A 83 -7.62 29.89 -9.87
CA GLN A 83 -8.97 30.35 -10.20
C GLN A 83 -9.11 31.82 -9.76
N PRO A 84 -9.20 32.80 -10.69
CA PRO A 84 -9.34 34.20 -10.31
C PRO A 84 -10.64 34.37 -9.51
N LYS A 85 -10.56 35.12 -8.41
CA LYS A 85 -11.65 35.44 -7.47
C LYS A 85 -12.94 36.00 -8.10
N ALA A 86 -12.97 36.25 -9.41
CA ALA A 86 -14.03 36.95 -10.14
C ALA A 86 -15.29 36.11 -10.49
N LEU A 87 -15.35 34.82 -10.13
CA LEU A 87 -16.52 33.96 -10.39
C LEU A 87 -17.23 33.47 -9.10
N ARG A 88 -17.08 34.20 -7.98
CA ARG A 88 -17.85 33.98 -6.74
C ARG A 88 -18.71 35.18 -6.42
#